data_AF-A0A838JUC7-F1
#
_entry.id   AF-A0A838JUC7-F1
#
_cell.length_a   1.000
_cell.length_b   1.000
_cell.length_c   1.000
_cell.angle_alpha   90.00
_cell.angle_beta   90.00
_cell.angle_gamma   90.00
#
_symmetry.space_group_name_H-M   'P 1'
#
loop_
_entity.id
_entity.type
_entity.pdbx_description
1 polymer ?
#
loop_
_entity_poly.entity_id
_entity_poly.type
_entity_poly.pdbx_seq_one_letter_code
_entity_poly.pdbx_strand_id
1 'polypeptide(L)'
;MDLAAPRGETLHPGKYYGAERAAFRTGRAPGPDVSGNGRGCNEVWGSFSVRQISTDSTGRVTMLEATFVQHCESPLAPALKGTVKFHARPLFYSFSSDPSDYLGEGASKTYYGDTSTFSLGGNNTGVRYRVSGRRDEWDVDIQAPTGKRLQPGTYTTSRFGGTGTAGLDVSVNGRGCNASKGTLTIRGITFDSAGKVATLNASFVQHCEGEAPALRGNIHHYS
;
A
#
# COMPACT_ATOMS: atom_id res chain seq x y z
N MET A 1 -10.21 14.20 17.84
CA MET A 1 -10.85 13.42 16.77
C MET A 1 -10.88 11.99 17.23
N ASP A 2 -12.03 11.36 17.07
CA ASP A 2 -12.25 9.95 17.36
C ASP A 2 -12.56 9.19 16.07
N LEU A 3 -12.01 7.98 15.96
CA LEU A 3 -12.45 6.97 15.00
C LEU A 3 -12.81 5.73 15.79
N ALA A 4 -14.01 5.21 15.57
CA ALA A 4 -14.51 4.06 16.28
C ALA A 4 -14.93 2.97 15.31
N ALA A 5 -14.41 1.75 15.55
CA ALA A 5 -14.93 0.54 14.93
C ALA A 5 -16.37 0.27 15.42
N PRO A 6 -17.13 -0.60 14.72
CA PRO A 6 -18.38 -1.12 15.25
C PRO A 6 -18.23 -1.63 16.70
N ARG A 7 -19.31 -1.58 17.49
CA ARG A 7 -19.24 -1.99 18.92
C ARG A 7 -18.81 -3.45 19.02
N GLY A 8 -17.82 -3.72 19.88
CA GLY A 8 -17.25 -5.06 20.07
C GLY A 8 -16.16 -5.44 19.05
N GLU A 9 -15.85 -4.56 18.09
CA GLU A 9 -14.79 -4.77 17.10
C GLU A 9 -13.60 -3.84 17.36
N THR A 10 -12.43 -4.20 16.82
CA THR A 10 -11.23 -3.37 16.79
C THR A 10 -11.04 -2.76 15.41
N LEU A 11 -10.50 -1.54 15.35
CA LEU A 11 -10.11 -0.95 14.06
C LEU A 11 -9.03 -1.82 13.40
N HIS A 12 -9.21 -2.06 12.10
CA HIS A 12 -8.26 -2.73 11.24
C HIS A 12 -8.21 -2.01 9.89
N PRO A 13 -7.21 -2.27 9.03
CA PRO A 13 -7.23 -1.72 7.68
C PRO A 13 -8.51 -2.12 6.95
N GLY A 14 -9.19 -1.14 6.35
CA GLY A 14 -10.49 -1.35 5.72
C GLY A 14 -11.28 -0.06 5.52
N LYS A 15 -12.46 -0.20 4.91
CA LYS A 15 -13.42 0.89 4.70
C LYS A 15 -14.64 0.72 5.59
N TYR A 16 -15.03 1.83 6.21
CA TYR A 16 -16.09 1.92 7.20
C TYR A 16 -17.14 2.91 6.69
N TYR A 17 -18.32 2.39 6.33
CA TYR A 17 -19.43 3.16 5.76
C TYR A 17 -20.62 3.23 6.71
N GLY A 18 -21.59 4.10 6.39
CA GLY A 18 -22.79 4.27 7.21
C GLY A 18 -22.43 4.73 8.62
N ALA A 19 -21.43 5.60 8.73
CA ALA A 19 -20.82 5.93 10.00
C ALA A 19 -21.65 6.99 10.73
N GLU A 20 -21.80 6.78 12.04
CA GLU A 20 -22.51 7.64 12.98
C GLU A 20 -21.52 8.38 13.89
N ARG A 21 -22.02 9.19 14.82
CA ARG A 21 -21.14 9.88 15.78
C ARG A 21 -20.46 8.86 16.69
N ALA A 22 -19.13 8.90 16.77
CA ALA A 22 -18.30 7.86 17.40
C ALA A 22 -18.86 7.35 18.76
N ALA A 23 -19.13 8.24 19.71
CA ALA A 23 -19.60 7.86 21.04
C ALA A 23 -21.06 7.33 21.09
N PHE A 24 -21.89 7.70 20.10
CA PHE A 24 -23.33 7.41 20.09
C PHE A 24 -23.74 6.36 19.06
N ARG A 25 -22.78 5.86 18.25
CA ARG A 25 -23.01 4.88 17.19
C ARG A 25 -23.83 3.68 17.66
N THR A 26 -24.80 3.29 16.84
CA THR A 26 -25.74 2.20 17.10
C THR A 26 -25.37 0.93 16.33
N GLY A 27 -25.86 -0.23 16.78
CA GLY A 27 -25.68 -1.51 16.09
C GLY A 27 -24.24 -1.79 15.66
N ARG A 28 -24.05 -1.98 14.35
CA ARG A 28 -22.75 -2.20 13.70
C ARG A 28 -22.21 -0.95 12.98
N ALA A 29 -22.79 0.22 13.24
CA ALA A 29 -22.28 1.45 12.65
C ALA A 29 -20.87 1.75 13.22
N PRO A 30 -19.89 2.04 12.37
CA PRO A 30 -18.63 2.65 12.79
C PRO A 30 -18.88 4.14 13.06
N GLY A 31 -17.88 4.89 13.54
CA GLY A 31 -18.08 6.33 13.72
C GLY A 31 -16.84 7.20 13.74
N PRO A 32 -16.73 8.20 12.85
CA PRO A 32 -15.86 9.35 13.05
C PRO A 32 -16.54 10.38 13.97
N ASP A 33 -15.74 11.09 14.76
CA ASP A 33 -16.17 12.33 15.44
C ASP A 33 -15.03 13.34 15.37
N VAL A 34 -15.17 14.30 14.46
CA VAL A 34 -14.19 15.36 14.23
C VAL A 34 -14.77 16.67 14.72
N SER A 35 -14.08 17.26 15.70
CA SER A 35 -14.40 18.54 16.33
C SER A 35 -13.15 19.42 16.40
N GLY A 36 -13.34 20.74 16.49
CA GLY A 36 -12.26 21.72 16.55
C GLY A 36 -12.78 23.13 16.89
N ASN A 37 -11.97 23.95 17.54
CA ASN A 37 -12.34 25.31 17.97
C ASN A 37 -13.64 25.37 18.79
N GLY A 38 -13.87 24.38 19.65
CA GLY A 38 -15.10 24.27 20.44
C GLY A 38 -16.36 23.91 19.63
N ARG A 39 -16.22 23.55 18.35
CA ARG A 39 -17.32 23.15 17.46
C ARG A 39 -17.25 21.66 17.16
N GLY A 40 -18.39 20.98 17.16
CA GLY A 40 -18.56 19.59 16.78
C GLY A 40 -20.00 19.34 16.32
N CYS A 41 -20.28 18.17 15.77
CA CYS A 41 -21.65 17.82 15.39
C CYS A 41 -22.38 17.13 16.55
N ASN A 42 -23.70 17.33 16.63
CA ASN A 42 -24.58 16.52 17.46
C ASN A 42 -24.88 15.18 16.77
N GLU A 43 -25.18 15.22 15.47
CA GLU A 43 -25.27 14.04 14.60
C GLU A 43 -24.18 14.03 13.52
N VAL A 44 -23.64 12.84 13.25
CA VAL A 44 -22.63 12.61 12.21
C VAL A 44 -23.15 11.62 11.21
N TRP A 45 -23.01 11.98 9.93
CA TRP A 45 -23.20 11.08 8.80
C TRP A 45 -21.87 11.00 8.05
N GLY A 46 -21.39 9.79 7.74
CA GLY A 46 -20.09 9.72 7.08
C GLY A 46 -19.52 8.36 6.78
N SER A 47 -18.21 8.37 6.53
CA SER A 47 -17.39 7.19 6.32
C SER A 47 -15.94 7.48 6.67
N PHE A 48 -15.16 6.44 6.92
CA PHE A 48 -13.72 6.56 6.99
C PHE A 48 -13.03 5.32 6.42
N SER A 49 -11.79 5.46 6.00
CA SER A 49 -10.90 4.36 5.64
C SER A 49 -9.75 4.35 6.63
N VAL A 50 -9.36 3.16 7.08
CA VAL A 50 -8.08 2.93 7.75
C VAL A 50 -7.16 2.27 6.74
N ARG A 51 -6.10 2.96 6.34
CA ARG A 51 -5.09 2.40 5.43
C ARG A 51 -4.06 1.57 6.18
N GLN A 52 -3.68 2.04 7.37
CA GLN A 52 -2.70 1.39 8.22
C GLN A 52 -3.04 1.67 9.69
N ILE A 53 -2.92 0.66 10.54
CA ILE A 53 -3.05 0.81 11.99
C ILE A 53 -2.14 -0.20 12.70
N SER A 54 -1.49 0.24 13.77
CA SER A 54 -0.79 -0.63 14.72
C SER A 54 -1.08 -0.18 16.15
N THR A 55 -1.09 -1.15 17.05
CA THR A 55 -1.30 -0.95 18.49
C THR A 55 -0.18 -1.63 19.27
N ASP A 56 0.15 -1.11 20.45
CA ASP A 56 0.94 -1.86 21.43
C ASP A 56 0.08 -2.93 22.16
N SER A 57 0.69 -3.65 23.10
CA SER A 57 0.03 -4.71 23.87
C SER A 57 -1.11 -4.25 24.77
N THR A 58 -1.22 -2.94 25.02
CA THR A 58 -2.29 -2.32 25.81
C THR A 58 -3.46 -1.86 24.95
N GLY A 59 -3.35 -1.97 23.62
CA GLY A 59 -4.33 -1.48 22.66
C GLY A 59 -4.15 0.00 22.31
N ARG A 60 -3.10 0.67 22.79
CA ARG A 60 -2.81 2.06 22.42
C ARG A 60 -2.30 2.10 20.99
N VAL A 61 -2.89 2.97 20.17
CA VAL A 61 -2.47 3.19 18.78
C VAL A 61 -1.06 3.77 18.74
N THR A 62 -0.16 3.09 18.03
CA THR A 62 1.23 3.48 17.80
C THR A 62 1.47 3.99 16.38
N MET A 63 0.59 3.63 15.44
CA MET A 63 0.58 4.09 14.06
C MET A 63 -0.86 4.18 13.54
N LEU A 64 -1.19 5.25 12.80
CA LEU A 64 -2.46 5.37 12.08
C LEU A 64 -2.29 6.18 10.79
N GLU A 65 -2.74 5.62 9.66
CA GLU A 65 -3.10 6.39 8.47
C GLU A 65 -4.57 6.14 8.16
N ALA A 66 -5.38 7.20 8.17
CA ALA A 66 -6.80 7.13 7.90
C ALA A 66 -7.28 8.33 7.08
N THR A 67 -8.37 8.15 6.33
CA THR A 67 -9.09 9.24 5.67
C THR A 67 -10.54 9.23 6.13
N PHE A 68 -11.18 10.39 6.24
CA PHE A 68 -12.57 10.46 6.69
C PHE A 68 -13.38 11.45 5.86
N VAL A 69 -14.69 11.23 5.87
CA VAL A 69 -15.73 12.14 5.41
C VAL A 69 -16.79 12.21 6.51
N GLN A 70 -17.12 13.42 6.95
CA GLN A 70 -18.13 13.70 7.96
C GLN A 70 -19.06 14.80 7.46
N HIS A 71 -20.36 14.63 7.68
CA HIS A 71 -21.40 15.61 7.49
C HIS A 71 -22.08 15.86 8.85
N CYS A 72 -22.23 17.12 9.26
CA CYS A 72 -22.88 17.46 10.53
C CYS A 72 -24.40 17.60 10.35
N GLU A 73 -25.17 17.05 11.29
CA GLU A 73 -26.63 17.21 11.44
C GLU A 73 -27.51 16.69 10.28
N SER A 74 -26.93 16.33 9.13
CA SER A 74 -27.68 15.87 7.96
C SER A 74 -26.77 15.12 6.97
N PRO A 75 -27.28 14.09 6.27
CA PRO A 75 -26.53 13.41 5.20
C PRO A 75 -26.15 14.33 4.03
N LEU A 76 -26.91 15.41 3.84
CA LEU A 76 -26.75 16.33 2.72
C LEU A 76 -25.95 17.59 3.09
N ALA A 77 -25.53 17.73 4.35
CA ALA A 77 -24.71 18.86 4.77
C ALA A 77 -23.36 18.87 4.02
N PRO A 78 -22.65 20.00 3.93
CA PRO A 78 -21.30 20.01 3.35
C PRO A 78 -20.36 19.02 4.05
N ALA A 79 -19.56 18.32 3.25
CA ALA A 79 -18.62 17.33 3.75
C ALA A 79 -17.35 17.98 4.33
N LEU A 80 -17.02 17.67 5.58
CA LEU A 80 -15.67 17.79 6.10
C LEU A 80 -14.88 16.55 5.70
N LYS A 81 -13.78 16.73 4.97
CA LYS A 81 -12.90 15.64 4.52
C LYS A 81 -11.50 15.87 5.04
N GLY A 82 -10.82 14.80 5.44
CA GLY A 82 -9.45 14.91 5.94
C GLY A 82 -8.67 13.61 5.88
N THR A 83 -7.37 13.75 6.07
CA THR A 83 -6.42 12.64 6.26
C THR A 83 -5.76 12.80 7.61
N VAL A 84 -5.68 11.72 8.38
CA VAL A 84 -4.95 11.64 9.64
C VAL A 84 -3.73 10.78 9.41
N LYS A 85 -2.56 11.29 9.81
CA LYS A 85 -1.31 10.53 9.85
C LYS A 85 -0.68 10.69 11.22
N PHE A 86 -0.57 9.58 11.94
CA PHE A 86 0.13 9.50 13.22
C PHE A 86 1.21 8.42 13.11
N HIS A 87 2.47 8.85 13.07
CA HIS A 87 3.67 8.00 12.88
C HIS A 87 3.63 7.04 11.67
N ALA A 88 2.63 7.16 10.80
CA ALA A 88 2.48 6.30 9.65
C ALA A 88 3.55 6.58 8.60
N ARG A 89 4.24 5.52 8.21
CA ARG A 89 5.12 5.50 7.04
C ARG A 89 4.33 4.98 5.83
N PRO A 90 4.67 5.43 4.62
CA PRO A 90 3.90 5.04 3.44
C PRO A 90 3.87 3.51 3.22
N LEU A 91 2.68 2.94 3.09
CA LEU A 91 2.46 1.58 2.57
C LEU A 91 1.54 1.65 1.35
N PHE A 92 2.10 1.44 0.17
CA PHE A 92 1.34 1.36 -1.06
C PHE A 92 2.12 0.66 -2.18
N TYR A 93 1.37 0.25 -3.19
CA TYR A 93 1.91 -0.10 -4.50
C TYR A 93 1.17 0.72 -5.55
N SER A 94 1.89 1.17 -6.58
CA SER A 94 1.26 1.75 -7.77
C SER A 94 1.97 1.33 -9.03
N PHE A 95 1.23 1.32 -10.13
CA PHE A 95 1.82 1.18 -11.46
C PHE A 95 1.18 2.13 -12.46
N SER A 96 1.94 2.44 -13.50
CA SER A 96 1.50 3.05 -14.75
C SER A 96 2.02 2.20 -15.90
N SER A 97 1.16 1.92 -16.86
CA SER A 97 1.46 1.06 -18.00
C SER A 97 1.29 1.85 -19.29
N ASP A 98 2.22 1.72 -20.21
CA ASP A 98 2.04 2.24 -21.56
C ASP A 98 0.93 1.44 -22.29
N PRO A 99 0.24 2.04 -23.28
CA PRO A 99 -0.64 1.29 -24.17
C PRO A 99 0.10 0.10 -24.79
N SER A 100 -0.57 -1.04 -24.88
CA SER A 100 -0.04 -2.31 -25.39
C SER A 100 1.08 -2.96 -24.57
N ASP A 101 1.41 -2.46 -23.37
CA ASP A 101 2.17 -3.27 -22.40
C ASP A 101 1.34 -4.49 -21.97
N TYR A 102 1.97 -5.66 -21.98
CA TYR A 102 1.28 -6.94 -21.78
C TYR A 102 0.69 -7.12 -20.37
N LEU A 103 1.29 -6.51 -19.35
CA LEU A 103 0.90 -6.73 -17.96
C LEU A 103 -0.20 -5.75 -17.55
N GLY A 104 0.07 -4.45 -17.74
CA GLY A 104 -0.79 -3.38 -17.29
C GLY A 104 -1.80 -2.90 -18.33
N GLU A 105 -1.65 -3.26 -19.61
CA GLU A 105 -2.62 -3.02 -20.69
C GLU A 105 -3.03 -1.54 -20.81
N GLY A 106 -2.08 -0.62 -20.62
CA GLY A 106 -2.33 0.83 -20.65
C GLY A 106 -3.00 1.41 -19.40
N ALA A 107 -3.23 0.59 -18.36
CA ALA A 107 -3.86 1.04 -17.12
C ALA A 107 -2.88 1.71 -16.15
N SER A 108 -3.45 2.41 -15.18
CA SER A 108 -2.73 2.90 -14.00
C SER A 108 -3.58 2.67 -12.76
N LYS A 109 -2.99 2.10 -11.70
CA LYS A 109 -3.69 1.87 -10.43
C LYS A 109 -2.76 2.12 -9.24
N THR A 110 -3.40 2.43 -8.10
CA THR A 110 -2.75 2.50 -6.78
C THR A 110 -3.52 1.62 -5.80
N TYR A 111 -2.78 0.95 -4.93
CA TYR A 111 -3.25 0.01 -3.93
C TYR A 111 -2.84 0.55 -2.55
N TYR A 112 -3.81 0.60 -1.63
CA TYR A 112 -3.63 1.04 -0.25
C TYR A 112 -4.19 -0.02 0.69
N GLY A 113 -3.74 -0.02 1.95
CA GLY A 113 -4.11 -1.05 2.93
C GLY A 113 -5.59 -1.09 3.31
N ASP A 114 -6.37 -0.05 2.97
CA ASP A 114 -7.82 -0.04 3.17
C ASP A 114 -8.58 -0.89 2.15
N THR A 115 -7.92 -1.31 1.06
CA THR A 115 -8.52 -2.05 -0.06
C THR A 115 -7.67 -3.20 -0.58
N SER A 116 -6.43 -3.32 -0.08
CA SER A 116 -5.42 -4.23 -0.63
C SER A 116 -4.56 -4.79 0.50
N THR A 117 -4.07 -6.00 0.33
CA THR A 117 -3.08 -6.62 1.22
C THR A 117 -1.69 -6.55 0.57
N PHE A 118 -0.66 -6.54 1.41
CA PHE A 118 0.74 -6.48 0.99
C PHE A 118 1.52 -7.56 1.74
N SER A 119 2.42 -8.25 1.04
CA SER A 119 3.40 -9.12 1.68
C SER A 119 4.80 -8.81 1.15
N LEU A 120 5.76 -8.74 2.06
CA LEU A 120 7.17 -8.57 1.75
C LEU A 120 7.94 -9.71 2.40
N GLY A 121 8.72 -10.43 1.61
CA GLY A 121 9.50 -11.58 2.05
C GLY A 121 10.81 -11.72 1.31
N GLY A 122 11.68 -12.58 1.82
CA GLY A 122 13.03 -12.79 1.29
C GLY A 122 14.12 -12.19 2.18
N ASN A 123 15.30 -11.99 1.61
CA ASN A 123 16.51 -11.58 2.30
C ASN A 123 17.35 -10.63 1.43
N ASN A 124 18.59 -10.40 1.82
CA ASN A 124 19.49 -9.47 1.14
C ASN A 124 19.97 -9.89 -0.26
N THR A 125 19.63 -11.09 -0.74
CA THR A 125 19.95 -11.55 -2.10
C THR A 125 18.72 -11.66 -2.99
N GLY A 126 17.52 -11.73 -2.42
CA GLY A 126 16.29 -11.82 -3.18
C GLY A 126 15.08 -11.45 -2.34
N VAL A 127 14.17 -10.69 -2.93
CA VAL A 127 12.97 -10.17 -2.30
C VAL A 127 11.78 -10.49 -3.19
N ARG A 128 10.69 -10.94 -2.57
CA ARG A 128 9.40 -11.11 -3.20
C ARG A 128 8.38 -10.19 -2.56
N TYR A 129 7.74 -9.37 -3.38
CA TYR A 129 6.72 -8.44 -2.95
C TYR A 129 5.40 -8.77 -3.64
N ARG A 130 4.34 -9.00 -2.85
CA ARG A 130 3.01 -9.31 -3.39
C ARG A 130 1.98 -8.29 -2.96
N VAL A 131 1.04 -8.02 -3.87
CA VAL A 131 -0.10 -7.14 -3.64
C VAL A 131 -1.36 -7.83 -4.13
N SER A 132 -2.38 -7.93 -3.27
CA SER A 132 -3.69 -8.45 -3.68
C SER A 132 -4.76 -7.42 -3.36
N GLY A 133 -5.58 -7.08 -4.35
CA GLY A 133 -6.66 -6.11 -4.18
C GLY A 133 -7.17 -5.59 -5.51
N ARG A 134 -8.32 -4.93 -5.51
CA ARG A 134 -8.89 -4.28 -6.72
C ARG A 134 -8.99 -5.18 -7.98
N ARG A 135 -9.19 -6.49 -7.78
CA ARG A 135 -9.23 -7.53 -8.84
C ARG A 135 -7.88 -7.85 -9.50
N ASP A 136 -6.79 -7.48 -8.84
CA ASP A 136 -5.44 -7.79 -9.29
C ASP A 136 -4.65 -8.49 -8.18
N GLU A 137 -3.81 -9.43 -8.59
CA GLU A 137 -2.79 -10.07 -7.78
C GLU A 137 -1.44 -9.84 -8.46
N TRP A 138 -0.61 -8.99 -7.86
CA TRP A 138 0.72 -8.65 -8.34
C TRP A 138 1.77 -9.42 -7.59
N ASP A 139 2.79 -9.88 -8.33
CA ASP A 139 4.02 -10.42 -7.80
C ASP A 139 5.21 -9.68 -8.41
N VAL A 140 6.13 -9.23 -7.57
CA VAL A 140 7.38 -8.56 -7.96
C VAL A 140 8.53 -9.29 -7.30
N ASP A 141 9.23 -10.09 -8.08
CA ASP A 141 10.45 -10.78 -7.69
C ASP A 141 11.67 -9.93 -8.06
N ILE A 142 12.50 -9.63 -7.06
CA ILE A 142 13.74 -8.86 -7.18
C ILE A 142 14.89 -9.75 -6.73
N GLN A 143 15.95 -9.83 -7.55
CA GLN A 143 17.17 -10.58 -7.21
C GLN A 143 18.38 -9.67 -7.28
N ALA A 144 19.29 -9.78 -6.31
CA ALA A 144 20.59 -9.12 -6.40
C ALA A 144 21.39 -9.66 -7.60
N PRO A 145 22.30 -8.86 -8.18
CA PRO A 145 23.30 -9.40 -9.10
C PRO A 145 24.08 -10.55 -8.46
N THR A 146 24.54 -11.51 -9.26
CA THR A 146 25.23 -12.71 -8.78
C THR A 146 26.41 -12.35 -7.87
N GLY A 147 26.43 -12.94 -6.67
CA GLY A 147 27.47 -12.69 -5.65
C GLY A 147 27.39 -11.32 -4.96
N LYS A 148 26.32 -10.55 -5.17
CA LYS A 148 26.06 -9.26 -4.54
C LYS A 148 24.86 -9.33 -3.60
N ARG A 149 24.61 -8.21 -2.91
CA ARG A 149 23.45 -8.00 -2.04
C ARG A 149 22.64 -6.81 -2.57
N LEU A 150 21.34 -6.85 -2.34
CA LEU A 150 20.43 -5.73 -2.55
C LEU A 150 20.79 -4.60 -1.58
N GLN A 151 21.01 -3.42 -2.13
CA GLN A 151 21.32 -2.21 -1.40
C GLN A 151 20.74 -1.01 -2.16
N PRO A 152 20.64 0.18 -1.55
CA PRO A 152 20.23 1.37 -2.28
C PRO A 152 21.10 1.60 -3.51
N GLY A 153 20.46 1.92 -4.63
CA GLY A 153 21.12 2.08 -5.93
C GLY A 153 20.19 1.81 -7.10
N THR A 154 20.72 2.05 -8.30
CA THR A 154 20.04 1.76 -9.56
C THR A 154 20.71 0.58 -10.24
N TYR A 155 19.90 -0.37 -10.68
CA TYR A 155 20.31 -1.59 -11.33
C TYR A 155 19.69 -1.64 -12.73
N THR A 156 20.48 -2.10 -13.70
CA THR A 156 19.93 -2.69 -14.91
C THR A 156 19.34 -4.05 -14.56
N THR A 157 18.24 -4.41 -15.24
CA THR A 157 17.53 -5.65 -14.96
C THR A 157 17.38 -6.55 -16.17
N SER A 158 17.35 -7.84 -15.89
CA SER A 158 16.84 -8.90 -16.75
C SER A 158 15.87 -9.77 -15.95
N ARG A 159 15.07 -10.61 -16.60
CA ARG A 159 14.11 -11.49 -15.88
C ARG A 159 14.76 -12.28 -14.76
N PHE A 160 15.87 -12.95 -15.08
CA PHE A 160 16.72 -13.61 -14.10
C PHE A 160 17.99 -12.80 -13.92
N GLY A 161 18.46 -12.67 -12.67
CA GLY A 161 19.69 -11.95 -12.37
C GLY A 161 20.92 -12.61 -12.96
N GLY A 162 22.00 -11.84 -13.10
CA GLY A 162 23.28 -12.31 -13.59
C GLY A 162 24.45 -11.50 -13.04
N THR A 163 25.64 -11.71 -13.60
CA THR A 163 26.81 -10.90 -13.24
C THR A 163 26.58 -9.44 -13.66
N GLY A 164 26.48 -8.54 -12.68
CA GLY A 164 26.29 -7.10 -12.93
C GLY A 164 24.85 -6.66 -13.22
N THR A 165 23.89 -7.59 -13.32
CA THR A 165 22.48 -7.31 -13.64
C THR A 165 21.58 -7.88 -12.56
N ALA A 166 20.65 -7.08 -12.05
CA ALA A 166 19.66 -7.55 -11.07
C ALA A 166 18.53 -8.34 -11.76
N GLY A 167 17.94 -9.29 -11.05
CA GLY A 167 16.71 -9.95 -11.50
C GLY A 167 15.49 -9.07 -11.23
N LEU A 168 14.60 -8.91 -12.20
CA LEU A 168 13.29 -8.31 -12.04
C LEU A 168 12.27 -9.12 -12.85
N ASP A 169 11.38 -9.81 -12.16
CA ASP A 169 10.24 -10.53 -12.77
C ASP A 169 8.95 -10.00 -12.14
N VAL A 170 8.17 -9.25 -12.92
CA VAL A 170 6.87 -8.73 -12.52
C VAL A 170 5.77 -9.51 -13.22
N SER A 171 4.80 -9.97 -12.44
CA SER A 171 3.61 -10.65 -12.94
C SER A 171 2.34 -10.11 -12.30
N VAL A 172 1.22 -10.26 -13.01
CA VAL A 172 -0.13 -9.91 -12.54
C VAL A 172 -1.15 -10.94 -12.98
N ASN A 173 -1.97 -11.44 -12.04
CA ASN A 173 -3.02 -12.42 -12.31
C ASN A 173 -2.52 -13.65 -13.11
N GLY A 174 -1.30 -14.11 -12.81
CA GLY A 174 -0.65 -15.22 -13.52
C GLY A 174 -0.05 -14.86 -14.89
N ARG A 175 -0.17 -13.62 -15.36
CA ARG A 175 0.48 -13.12 -16.57
C ARG A 175 1.87 -12.60 -16.21
N GLY A 176 2.90 -13.07 -16.89
CA GLY A 176 4.29 -12.64 -16.72
C GLY A 176 5.01 -12.63 -18.06
N CYS A 177 6.11 -11.89 -18.17
CA CYS A 177 6.93 -11.95 -19.37
C CYS A 177 7.74 -13.25 -19.41
N ASN A 178 8.01 -13.79 -20.60
CA ASN A 178 9.01 -14.82 -20.80
C ASN A 178 10.44 -14.27 -20.76
N ALA A 179 10.61 -13.05 -21.27
CA ALA A 179 11.82 -12.26 -21.16
C ALA A 179 11.48 -10.84 -20.67
N SER A 180 12.31 -10.27 -19.80
CA SER A 180 12.15 -8.90 -19.32
C SER A 180 13.49 -8.17 -19.29
N LYS A 181 13.43 -6.85 -19.51
CA LYS A 181 14.55 -5.92 -19.33
C LYS A 181 14.06 -4.61 -18.71
N GLY A 182 14.96 -3.86 -18.10
CA GLY A 182 14.65 -2.50 -17.68
C GLY A 182 15.54 -2.00 -16.55
N THR A 183 14.92 -1.30 -15.61
CA THR A 183 15.63 -0.67 -14.48
C THR A 183 14.91 -0.93 -13.17
N LEU A 184 15.70 -1.10 -12.12
CA LEU A 184 15.23 -1.13 -10.74
C LEU A 184 16.01 -0.07 -9.95
N THR A 185 15.29 0.81 -9.28
CA THR A 185 15.88 1.77 -8.34
C THR A 185 15.42 1.43 -6.94
N ILE A 186 16.34 1.00 -6.08
CA ILE A 186 16.12 0.82 -4.64
C ILE A 186 16.53 2.13 -3.96
N ARG A 187 15.57 2.85 -3.39
CA ARG A 187 15.83 4.06 -2.59
C ARG A 187 16.15 3.71 -1.14
N GLY A 188 15.57 2.61 -0.65
CA GLY A 188 15.82 2.13 0.70
C GLY A 188 15.41 0.67 0.83
N ILE A 189 16.23 -0.11 1.53
CA ILE A 189 15.93 -1.49 1.91
C ILE A 189 16.55 -1.75 3.27
N THR A 190 15.82 -2.40 4.17
CA THR A 190 16.34 -2.79 5.48
C THR A 190 16.05 -4.26 5.73
N PHE A 191 16.83 -4.84 6.63
CA PHE A 191 16.71 -6.23 7.04
C PHE A 191 16.60 -6.29 8.56
N ASP A 192 15.80 -7.22 9.07
CA ASP A 192 15.73 -7.50 10.50
C ASP A 192 16.98 -8.24 10.99
N SER A 193 17.04 -8.52 12.30
CA SER A 193 18.17 -9.23 12.92
C SER A 193 18.34 -10.67 12.42
N ALA A 194 17.30 -11.27 11.83
CA ALA A 194 17.35 -12.59 11.20
C ALA A 194 17.77 -12.52 9.71
N GLY A 195 18.00 -11.31 9.18
CA GLY A 195 18.39 -11.07 7.80
C GLY A 195 17.23 -11.11 6.80
N LYS A 196 15.97 -11.17 7.28
CA LYS A 196 14.78 -11.08 6.44
C LYS A 196 14.54 -9.62 6.08
N VAL A 197 14.08 -9.36 4.85
CA VAL A 197 13.71 -8.01 4.44
C VAL A 197 12.58 -7.47 5.33
N ALA A 198 12.76 -6.24 5.84
CA ALA A 198 11.80 -5.57 6.73
C ALA A 198 11.12 -4.38 6.03
N THR A 199 11.87 -3.59 5.26
CA THR A 199 11.32 -2.46 4.50
C THR A 199 11.86 -2.44 3.08
N LEU A 200 11.05 -1.90 2.16
CA LEU A 200 11.41 -1.69 0.77
C LEU A 200 10.78 -0.40 0.25
N ASN A 201 11.63 0.49 -0.29
CA ASN A 201 11.23 1.62 -1.10
C ASN A 201 11.95 1.50 -2.45
N ALA A 202 11.20 1.14 -3.48
CA ALA A 202 11.75 0.90 -4.80
C ALA A 202 10.82 1.41 -5.91
N SER A 203 11.38 1.72 -7.06
CA SER A 203 10.64 1.90 -8.30
C SER A 203 11.29 1.09 -9.41
N PHE A 204 10.51 0.65 -10.38
CA PHE A 204 11.03 -0.10 -11.51
C PHE A 204 10.41 0.35 -12.84
N VAL A 205 11.12 0.02 -13.91
CA VAL A 205 10.61 0.00 -15.27
C VAL A 205 10.89 -1.40 -15.81
N GLN A 206 9.86 -2.05 -16.35
CA GLN A 206 9.97 -3.35 -17.01
C GLN A 206 9.42 -3.25 -18.43
N HIS A 207 10.11 -3.90 -19.35
CA HIS A 207 9.66 -4.13 -20.72
C HIS A 207 9.60 -5.64 -20.96
N CYS A 208 8.44 -6.16 -21.39
CA CYS A 208 8.29 -7.57 -21.76
C CYS A 208 8.84 -7.83 -23.16
N GLU A 209 9.39 -9.03 -23.39
CA GLU A 209 9.80 -9.56 -24.70
C GLU A 209 10.73 -8.65 -25.53
N GLY A 210 11.43 -7.72 -24.88
CA GLY A 210 12.29 -6.75 -25.56
C GLY A 210 11.57 -5.57 -26.20
N GLU A 211 10.24 -5.51 -26.06
CA GLU A 211 9.36 -4.49 -26.65
C GLU A 211 9.52 -3.10 -26.01
N ALA A 212 9.00 -2.07 -26.69
CA ALA A 212 9.09 -0.69 -26.24
C ALA A 212 8.12 -0.30 -25.10
N PRO A 213 6.84 -0.74 -25.08
CA PRO A 213 5.91 -0.40 -24.00
C PRO A 213 6.46 -0.80 -22.63
N ALA A 214 6.25 0.08 -21.65
CA ALA A 214 6.79 -0.07 -20.31
C ALA A 214 5.70 -0.24 -19.25
N LEU A 215 5.95 -1.13 -18.30
CA LEU A 215 5.33 -1.13 -16.99
C LEU A 215 6.23 -0.38 -16.00
N ARG A 216 5.69 0.65 -15.35
CA ARG A 216 6.40 1.46 -14.35
C ARG A 216 5.75 1.27 -12.99
N GLY A 217 6.47 0.73 -12.02
CA GLY A 217 5.96 0.44 -10.68
C GLY A 217 6.65 1.23 -9.58
N ASN A 218 5.92 1.51 -8.50
CA ASN A 218 6.44 2.07 -7.25
C ASN A 218 5.99 1.22 -6.07
N ILE A 219 6.94 0.86 -5.21
CA ILE A 219 6.75 0.06 -4.00
C ILE A 219 7.17 0.90 -2.82
N HIS A 220 6.26 1.05 -1.86
CA HIS A 220 6.56 1.54 -0.52
C HIS A 220 6.02 0.53 0.49
N HIS A 221 6.93 -0.09 1.23
CA HIS A 221 6.61 -1.02 2.30
C HIS A 221 7.45 -0.69 3.53
N TYR A 222 6.78 -0.15 4.55
CA TYR A 222 7.31 0.07 5.89
C TYR A 222 6.29 -0.55 6.83
N SER A 223 6.56 -1.79 7.26
CA SER A 223 5.79 -2.47 8.31
C SER A 223 6.42 -2.28 9.68
#